data_AF-A0A7X8TGH3-F1
#
_entry.id   AF-A0A7X8TGH3-F1
#
_cell.length_a   1.000
_cell.length_b   1.000
_cell.length_c   1.000
_cell.angle_alpha   90.00
_cell.angle_beta   90.00
_cell.angle_gamma   90.00
#
_symmetry.space_group_name_H-M   'P 1'
#
loop_
_entity.id
_entity.type
_entity.pdbx_description
1 polymer ?
#
loop_
_entity_poly.entity_id
_entity_poly.type
_entity_poly.pdbx_seq_one_letter_code
_entity_poly.pdbx_strand_id
1 'polypeptide(L)'
;MTRLRIIVEVRLNDEHGPRPIGIMTLGQALKLPDIPNLEFTHPEPAIAKLGQFVSKRELEEFAARGRTAAAATIKGIRNIPQTEEN
;
A
#
# COMPACT_ATOMS: atom_id res chain seq x y z
N MET A 1 8.95 3.49 -10.56
CA MET A 1 8.00 4.57 -10.92
C MET A 1 6.61 4.08 -11.39
N THR A 2 6.26 2.80 -11.28
CA THR A 2 5.10 2.22 -12.03
C THR A 2 3.80 2.03 -11.25
N ARG A 3 3.78 2.11 -9.91
CA ARG A 3 2.59 1.74 -9.12
C ARG A 3 1.50 2.81 -9.04
N LEU A 4 1.79 4.07 -9.35
CA LEU A 4 0.81 5.16 -9.20
C LEU A 4 -0.36 5.09 -10.18
N ARG A 5 -0.24 4.32 -11.27
CA ARG A 5 -1.29 4.15 -12.28
C ARG A 5 -2.24 2.97 -11.99
N ILE A 6 -1.99 2.21 -10.92
CA ILE A 6 -2.87 1.12 -10.50
C ILE A 6 -4.25 1.70 -10.18
N ILE A 7 -5.30 1.08 -10.68
CA ILE A 7 -6.67 1.50 -10.41
C ILE A 7 -7.14 0.89 -9.10
N VAL A 8 -7.75 1.72 -8.26
CA VAL A 8 -8.38 1.34 -7.01
C VAL A 8 -9.80 1.90 -6.96
N GLU A 9 -10.73 1.12 -6.45
CA GLU A 9 -12.04 1.60 -6.06
C GLU A 9 -11.96 2.16 -4.63
N VAL A 10 -12.69 3.25 -4.42
CA VAL A 10 -12.81 3.95 -3.15
C VAL A 10 -14.24 3.80 -2.66
N ARG A 11 -14.41 3.40 -1.41
CA ARG A 11 -15.70 3.37 -0.73
C ARG A 11 -15.63 4.11 0.60
N LEU A 12 -16.76 4.61 1.04
CA LEU A 12 -16.95 5.17 2.36
C LEU A 12 -17.79 4.19 3.17
N ASN A 13 -17.30 3.79 4.33
CA ASN A 13 -18.08 2.98 5.26
C ASN A 13 -18.71 3.90 6.32
N ASP A 14 -19.94 4.33 6.08
CA ASP A 14 -20.68 5.19 7.03
C ASP A 14 -21.73 4.39 7.81
N GLU A 15 -22.47 5.07 8.68
CA GLU A 15 -23.52 4.48 9.51
C GLU A 15 -24.65 3.81 8.71
N HIS A 16 -24.77 4.12 7.42
CA HIS A 16 -25.73 3.52 6.49
C HIS A 16 -25.12 2.36 5.68
N GLY A 17 -23.86 2.02 5.92
CA GLY A 17 -23.13 0.92 5.27
C GLY A 17 -22.12 1.38 4.21
N PRO A 18 -21.45 0.42 3.54
CA PRO A 18 -20.43 0.71 2.55
C PRO A 18 -21.04 1.30 1.28
N ARG A 19 -20.64 2.53 0.95
CA ARG A 19 -21.04 3.25 -0.27
C ARG A 19 -19.84 3.44 -1.20
N PRO A 20 -19.91 2.99 -2.47
CA PRO A 20 -18.86 3.30 -3.44
C PRO A 20 -18.86 4.81 -3.73
N ILE A 21 -17.66 5.41 -3.66
CA ILE A 21 -17.44 6.85 -3.88
C ILE A 21 -16.88 7.09 -5.28
N GLY A 22 -16.05 6.17 -5.78
CA GLY A 22 -15.54 6.26 -7.13
C GLY A 22 -14.35 5.35 -7.39
N ILE A 23 -13.87 5.39 -8.63
CA ILE A 23 -12.71 4.63 -9.10
C ILE A 23 -11.65 5.62 -9.52
N MET A 24 -10.41 5.43 -9.07
CA MET A 24 -9.31 6.33 -9.38
C MET A 24 -7.96 5.62 -9.36
N THR A 25 -6.92 6.31 -9.81
CA THR A 25 -5.56 5.79 -9.70
C THR A 25 -5.07 5.82 -8.25
N LEU A 26 -4.14 4.93 -7.90
CA LEU A 26 -3.44 4.93 -6.61
C LEU A 26 -2.86 6.31 -6.31
N GLY A 27 -2.28 6.98 -7.31
CA GLY A 27 -1.76 8.33 -7.14
C GLY A 27 -2.81 9.39 -6.83
N GLN A 28 -4.05 9.24 -7.32
CA GLN A 28 -5.17 10.11 -6.95
C GLN A 28 -5.71 9.78 -5.56
N ALA A 29 -5.84 8.49 -5.23
CA ALA A 29 -6.29 8.02 -3.93
C ALA A 29 -5.39 8.53 -2.78
N LEU A 30 -4.07 8.53 -2.98
CA LEU A 30 -3.11 9.06 -2.01
C LEU A 30 -3.19 10.58 -1.81
N LYS A 31 -3.78 11.31 -2.77
CA LYS A 31 -3.99 12.76 -2.68
C LYS A 31 -5.32 13.13 -2.02
N LEU A 32 -6.20 12.16 -1.76
CA LEU A 32 -7.44 12.43 -1.06
C LEU A 32 -7.13 12.97 0.35
N PRO A 33 -8.00 13.84 0.92
CA PRO A 33 -7.91 14.19 2.33
C PRO A 33 -8.01 12.95 3.21
N ASP A 34 -7.52 13.04 4.44
CA ASP A 34 -7.66 11.95 5.39
C ASP A 34 -9.09 11.95 5.94
N ILE A 35 -9.95 11.12 5.33
CA ILE A 35 -11.37 11.00 5.68
C ILE A 35 -11.52 9.70 6.48
N PRO A 36 -12.11 9.74 7.69
CA PRO A 36 -12.37 8.54 8.46
C PRO A 36 -13.30 7.59 7.68
N ASN A 37 -13.07 6.29 7.87
CA ASN A 37 -13.84 5.21 7.24
C ASN A 37 -13.78 5.13 5.72
N LEU A 38 -12.81 5.82 5.10
CA LEU A 38 -12.56 5.69 3.68
C LEU A 38 -11.66 4.48 3.43
N GLU A 39 -12.13 3.57 2.59
CA GLU A 39 -11.52 2.29 2.31
C GLU A 39 -11.25 2.15 0.82
N PHE A 40 -10.20 1.41 0.49
CA PHE A 40 -9.73 1.23 -0.88
C PHE A 40 -9.63 -0.26 -1.22
N THR A 41 -9.97 -0.65 -2.43
CA THR A 41 -9.62 -2.02 -2.88
C THR A 41 -8.11 -2.21 -2.88
N HIS A 42 -7.66 -3.40 -2.52
CA HIS A 42 -6.23 -3.70 -2.49
C HIS A 42 -5.57 -3.48 -3.87
N PRO A 43 -4.42 -2.79 -3.99
CA PRO A 43 -3.76 -2.53 -5.28
C PRO A 43 -3.27 -3.77 -6.04
N GLU A 44 -3.07 -4.88 -5.32
CA GLU A 44 -2.73 -6.19 -5.88
C GLU A 44 -3.99 -6.89 -6.44
N PRO A 45 -4.06 -7.19 -7.75
CA PRO A 45 -5.28 -7.74 -8.38
C PRO A 45 -5.74 -9.07 -7.79
N ALA A 46 -4.81 -9.93 -7.38
CA ALA A 46 -5.14 -11.21 -6.75
C ALA A 46 -5.88 -11.01 -5.42
N ILE A 47 -5.53 -9.97 -4.68
CA ILE A 47 -6.11 -9.64 -3.38
C ILE A 47 -7.42 -8.84 -3.58
N ALA A 48 -7.45 -7.93 -4.55
CA ALA A 48 -8.66 -7.18 -4.91
C ALA A 48 -9.84 -8.11 -5.26
N LYS A 49 -9.57 -9.21 -5.99
CA LYS A 49 -10.58 -10.22 -6.35
C LYS A 49 -11.19 -10.94 -5.15
N LEU A 50 -10.53 -10.94 -4.00
CA LEU A 50 -11.06 -11.49 -2.75
C LEU A 50 -12.01 -10.50 -2.04
N GLY A 51 -12.24 -9.32 -2.61
CA GLY A 51 -13.06 -8.28 -2.00
C GLY A 51 -12.41 -7.66 -0.77
N GLN A 52 -11.07 -7.73 -0.66
CA GLN A 52 -10.35 -7.13 0.46
C GLN A 52 -10.15 -5.63 0.24
N PHE A 53 -10.40 -4.89 1.33
CA PHE A 53 -10.24 -3.44 1.40
C PHE A 53 -9.15 -3.09 2.40
N VAL A 54 -8.47 -1.99 2.13
CA VAL A 54 -7.36 -1.47 2.92
C VAL A 54 -7.60 -0.02 3.31
N SER A 55 -7.00 0.37 4.43
CA SER A 55 -6.98 1.76 4.87
C SER A 55 -6.06 2.63 4.00
N LYS A 56 -6.21 3.95 4.11
CA LYS A 56 -5.32 4.92 3.45
C LYS A 56 -3.85 4.70 3.82
N ARG A 57 -3.57 4.40 5.09
CA ARG A 57 -2.22 4.14 5.59
C ARG A 57 -1.60 2.92 4.92
N GLU A 58 -2.33 1.81 4.81
CA GLU A 58 -1.85 0.60 4.13
C GLU A 58 -1.63 0.84 2.63
N LEU A 59 -2.47 1.68 2.02
CA LEU A 59 -2.32 2.12 0.63
C LEU A 59 -1.04 2.94 0.42
N GLU A 60 -0.72 3.84 1.36
CA GLU A 60 0.53 4.60 1.40
C GLU A 60 1.74 3.69 1.57
N GLU A 61 1.69 2.72 2.47
CA GLU A 61 2.74 1.73 2.69
C GLU A 61 3.01 0.91 1.41
N PHE A 62 1.95 0.48 0.71
CA PHE A 62 2.08 -0.23 -0.56
C PHE A 62 2.77 0.63 -1.63
N ALA A 63 2.40 1.90 -1.72
CA ALA A 63 3.00 2.85 -2.65
C ALA A 63 4.47 3.14 -2.30
N ALA A 64 4.79 3.25 -1.01
CA ALA A 64 6.15 3.46 -0.50
C ALA A 64 7.06 2.26 -0.80
N ARG A 65 6.60 1.02 -0.60
CA ARG A 65 7.37 -0.19 -0.93
C ARG A 65 7.77 -0.26 -2.41
N GLY A 66 6.97 0.33 -3.31
CA GLY A 66 7.31 0.48 -4.73
C GLY A 66 8.33 1.58 -5.03
N ARG A 67 8.56 2.53 -4.11
CA ARG A 67 9.66 3.51 -4.17
C ARG A 67 10.96 2.95 -3.57
N THR A 68 10.89 2.12 -2.53
CA THR A 68 12.06 1.55 -1.83
C THR A 68 12.66 0.31 -2.50
N ALA A 69 12.00 -0.27 -3.51
CA ALA A 69 12.57 -1.37 -4.30
C ALA A 69 13.84 -0.96 -5.10
N ALA A 70 14.18 0.33 -5.16
CA ALA A 70 15.47 0.81 -5.68
C ALA A 70 16.55 1.02 -4.59
N ALA A 71 16.25 0.83 -3.30
CA ALA A 71 17.17 1.17 -2.20
C ALA A 71 17.21 0.18 -1.01
N ALA A 72 16.54 -0.97 -1.08
CA ALA A 72 16.52 -1.94 0.02
C ALA A 72 16.92 -3.36 -0.42
N THR A 73 18.06 -3.49 -1.10
CA THR A 73 18.85 -4.71 -1.08
C THR A 73 20.12 -4.39 -0.29
N ILE A 74 20.31 -5.13 0.82
CA ILE A 74 21.47 -5.12 1.74
C ILE A 74 21.35 -4.13 2.93
N LYS A 75 20.51 -4.47 3.91
CA LYS A 75 20.82 -4.19 5.33
C LYS A 75 20.33 -5.35 6.18
N GLY A 76 21.14 -6.42 6.23
CA GLY A 76 20.76 -7.60 7.00
C GLY A 76 21.82 -8.69 7.15
N ILE A 77 23.05 -8.53 6.65
CA ILE A 77 24.13 -9.49 6.91
C ILE A 77 25.44 -8.74 7.18
N ARG A 78 25.51 -8.11 8.35
CA ARG A 78 26.77 -7.75 9.00
C ARG A 78 26.58 -7.96 10.50
N ASN A 79 26.79 -9.20 10.94
CA ASN A 79 27.61 -9.49 12.11
C ASN A 79 27.77 -11.02 12.26
N ILE A 80 28.89 -11.56 11.80
CA ILE A 80 29.53 -12.67 12.51
C ILE A 80 30.93 -12.19 12.87
N PRO A 81 31.33 -12.22 14.16
CA PRO A 81 32.64 -11.78 14.57
C PRO A 81 33.72 -12.64 13.91
N GLN A 82 34.78 -12.02 13.41
CA GLN A 82 36.01 -12.72 13.09
C GLN A 82 36.63 -13.20 14.39
N THR A 83 36.74 -14.52 14.53
CA THR A 83 37.71 -15.14 15.43
C THR A 83 38.83 -15.64 14.53
N GLU A 84 39.87 -14.83 14.37
CA GLU A 84 41.21 -15.34 14.07
C GLU A 84 41.82 -15.97 15.34
N GLU A 85 42.90 -16.73 15.12
CA GLU A 85 43.78 -17.39 16.10
C GLU A 85 43.27 -18.70 16.71
N ASN A 86 43.97 -19.84 16.66
CA ASN A 86 45.36 -20.18 16.27
C ASN A 86 45.38 -21.68 15.93
#